data_AF-H2C5S7-F1
#
_entry.id   AF-H2C5S7-F1
#
_cell.length_a   1.000
_cell.length_b   1.000
_cell.length_c   1.000
_cell.angle_alpha   90.00
_cell.angle_beta   90.00
_cell.angle_gamma   90.00
#
_symmetry.space_group_name_H-M   'P 1'
#
loop_
_entity.id
_entity.type
_entity.pdbx_description
1 polymer ?
#
loop_
_entity_poly.entity_id
_entity_poly.type
_entity_poly.pdbx_seq_one_letter_code
_entity_poly.pdbx_strand_id
1 'polypeptide(L)'
;MLESKTRFFSYTISIFLASGVVNPITLSLLSKDPLILMLSHYSLFTSGAILGYFGFRGNVWRPIAYTGLIPPVLFHLPVLFVYSALYPTWTLADYTSMLLGGFLLGAGLKRMRILEKITIFVLYMIGDTLLAVLLVLGYPVYSPPLVQFSPFTTGQFYGVAYVMFLIMNSVLFGVIGYVFKKLLS
;
A
#
# COMPACT_ATOMS: atom_id res chain seq x y z
N MET A 1 22.94 -14.26 15.98
CA MET A 1 23.33 -12.85 15.72
C MET A 1 22.71 -12.29 14.43
N LEU A 2 22.74 -13.03 13.30
CA LEU A 2 22.12 -12.61 12.02
C LEU A 2 20.62 -12.27 12.15
N GLU A 3 19.83 -13.12 12.81
CA GLU A 3 18.39 -12.91 12.98
C GLU A 3 18.04 -11.65 13.81
N SER A 4 18.91 -11.24 14.73
CA SER A 4 18.70 -10.02 15.53
C SER A 4 18.97 -8.76 14.71
N LYS A 5 20.01 -8.77 13.87
CA LYS A 5 20.33 -7.65 12.95
C LYS A 5 19.23 -7.46 11.91
N THR A 6 18.74 -8.54 11.30
CA THR A 6 17.62 -8.47 10.34
C THR A 6 16.35 -7.90 10.97
N ARG A 7 16.06 -8.27 12.22
CA ARG A 7 14.89 -7.73 12.95
C ARG A 7 15.04 -6.27 13.29
N PHE A 8 16.19 -5.87 13.83
CA PHE A 8 16.46 -4.46 14.12
C PHE A 8 16.29 -3.61 12.86
N PHE A 9 16.92 -4.02 11.76
CA PHE A 9 16.78 -3.34 10.47
C PHE A 9 15.33 -3.25 10.00
N SER A 10 14.57 -4.35 10.13
CA SER A 10 13.15 -4.40 9.75
C SER A 10 12.29 -3.44 10.59
N TYR A 11 12.55 -3.33 11.88
CA TYR A 11 11.87 -2.36 12.74
C TYR A 11 12.23 -0.93 12.35
N THR A 12 13.52 -0.65 12.14
CA THR A 12 13.98 0.68 11.75
C THR A 12 13.34 1.13 10.44
N ILE A 13 13.35 0.30 9.40
CA ILE A 13 12.77 0.67 8.11
C ILE A 13 11.25 0.84 8.18
N SER A 14 10.57 0.00 8.95
CA SER A 14 9.12 0.11 9.12
C SER A 14 8.73 1.39 9.87
N ILE A 15 9.45 1.72 10.95
CA ILE A 15 9.24 2.96 11.70
C ILE A 15 9.52 4.16 10.80
N PHE A 16 10.61 4.14 10.03
CA PHE A 16 10.97 5.19 9.09
C PHE A 16 9.88 5.43 8.03
N LEU A 17 9.38 4.36 7.42
CA LEU A 17 8.29 4.45 6.44
C LEU A 17 7.00 5.02 7.06
N ALA A 18 6.62 4.53 8.24
CA ALA A 18 5.41 5.02 8.91
C ALA A 18 5.54 6.48 9.36
N SER A 19 6.64 6.85 10.03
CA SER A 19 6.85 8.22 10.51
C SER A 19 7.02 9.23 9.37
N GLY A 20 7.57 8.79 8.23
CA GLY A 20 7.69 9.60 7.02
C GLY A 20 6.35 10.12 6.49
N VAL A 21 5.23 9.45 6.80
CA VAL A 21 3.89 9.83 6.32
C VAL A 21 2.90 10.16 7.45
N VAL A 22 3.18 9.74 8.67
CA VAL A 22 2.40 10.09 9.87
C VAL A 22 3.06 11.27 10.58
N ASN A 23 2.92 12.45 10.00
CA ASN A 23 3.44 13.69 10.58
C ASN A 23 2.57 14.91 10.16
N PRO A 24 2.65 16.03 10.89
CA PRO A 24 1.80 17.20 10.64
C PRO A 24 1.91 17.76 9.21
N ILE A 25 3.10 17.68 8.60
CA ILE A 25 3.34 18.19 7.26
C ILE A 25 2.53 17.36 6.26
N THR A 26 2.71 16.03 6.26
CA THR A 26 1.96 15.12 5.38
C THR A 26 0.45 15.27 5.57
N LEU A 27 -0.02 15.30 6.82
CA LEU A 27 -1.46 15.46 7.12
C LEU A 27 -2.04 16.77 6.58
N SER A 28 -1.27 17.86 6.57
CA SER A 28 -1.72 19.16 6.05
C SER A 28 -1.81 19.22 4.51
N LEU A 29 -1.24 18.23 3.81
CA LEU A 29 -1.19 18.14 2.36
C LEU A 29 -2.21 17.17 1.77
N LEU A 30 -2.81 16.28 2.58
CA LEU A 30 -3.72 15.22 2.09
C LEU A 30 -4.90 15.78 1.29
N SER A 31 -5.53 16.84 1.75
CA SER A 31 -6.67 17.46 1.06
C SER A 31 -6.28 18.29 -0.17
N LYS A 32 -4.98 18.47 -0.43
CA LYS A 32 -4.46 19.31 -1.51
C LYS A 32 -3.85 18.49 -2.63
N ASP A 33 -3.25 17.35 -2.33
CA ASP A 33 -2.54 16.53 -3.29
C ASP A 33 -2.84 15.03 -3.08
N PRO A 34 -3.58 14.39 -4.01
CA PRO A 34 -3.93 12.98 -3.88
C PRO A 34 -2.72 12.04 -3.98
N LEU A 35 -1.59 12.52 -4.54
CA LEU A 35 -0.34 11.75 -4.58
C LEU A 35 0.19 11.49 -3.18
N ILE A 36 0.06 12.46 -2.27
CA ILE A 36 0.52 12.31 -0.89
C ILE A 36 -0.28 11.21 -0.19
N LEU A 37 -1.60 11.18 -0.39
CA LEU A 37 -2.43 10.12 0.18
C LEU A 37 -2.07 8.72 -0.36
N MET A 38 -1.88 8.61 -1.68
CA MET A 38 -1.47 7.34 -2.30
C MET A 38 -0.09 6.85 -1.82
N LEU A 39 0.88 7.75 -1.69
CA LEU A 39 2.19 7.42 -1.12
C LEU A 39 2.08 6.99 0.33
N SER A 40 1.19 7.60 1.11
CA SER A 40 0.90 7.18 2.49
C SER A 40 0.34 5.76 2.55
N HIS A 41 -0.57 5.37 1.63
CA HIS A 41 -1.08 3.99 1.54
C HIS A 41 0.06 3.00 1.33
N TYR A 42 0.90 3.22 0.31
CA TYR A 42 2.03 2.34 0.02
C TYR A 42 3.01 2.26 1.19
N SER A 43 3.34 3.39 1.80
CA SER A 43 4.30 3.45 2.90
C SER A 43 3.78 2.71 4.14
N LEU A 44 2.54 2.96 4.55
CA LEU A 44 1.95 2.35 5.75
C LEU A 44 1.69 0.86 5.57
N PHE A 45 1.15 0.47 4.41
CA PHE A 45 0.91 -0.94 4.11
C PHE A 45 2.23 -1.73 4.04
N THR A 46 3.26 -1.17 3.39
CA THR A 46 4.59 -1.79 3.31
C THR A 46 5.25 -1.86 4.69
N SER A 47 5.17 -0.79 5.48
CA SER A 47 5.64 -0.77 6.86
C SER A 47 5.01 -1.90 7.68
N GLY A 48 3.68 -2.03 7.61
CA GLY A 48 2.95 -3.12 8.25
C GLY A 48 3.45 -4.48 7.78
N ALA A 49 3.55 -4.69 6.46
CA ALA A 49 3.97 -5.97 5.88
C ALA A 49 5.39 -6.38 6.31
N ILE A 50 6.34 -5.43 6.37
CA ILE A 50 7.70 -5.69 6.86
C ILE A 50 7.67 -6.06 8.35
N LEU A 51 6.92 -5.34 9.19
CA LEU A 51 6.76 -5.66 10.61
C LEU A 51 6.14 -7.04 10.82
N GLY A 52 5.07 -7.36 10.09
CA GLY A 52 4.41 -8.66 10.16
C GLY A 52 5.34 -9.78 9.72
N TYR A 53 6.04 -9.61 8.60
CA TYR A 53 6.88 -10.67 8.05
C TYR A 53 8.19 -10.87 8.83
N PHE A 54 8.90 -9.82 9.23
CA PHE A 54 10.20 -9.98 9.90
C PHE A 54 10.13 -9.83 11.42
N GLY A 55 9.22 -9.00 11.92
CA GLY A 55 9.09 -8.69 13.35
C GLY A 55 8.22 -9.67 14.13
N PHE A 56 7.10 -10.12 13.55
CA PHE A 56 6.14 -10.96 14.26
C PHE A 56 6.57 -12.43 14.32
N ARG A 57 6.58 -13.00 15.53
CA ARG A 57 6.93 -14.39 15.81
C ARG A 57 5.73 -15.30 16.10
N GLY A 58 4.53 -14.71 16.25
CA GLY A 58 3.34 -15.47 16.55
C GLY A 58 2.80 -16.22 15.33
N ASN A 59 1.87 -17.13 15.61
CA ASN A 59 1.21 -17.94 14.60
C ASN A 59 -0.08 -17.29 14.16
N VAL A 60 -0.03 -16.46 13.11
CA VAL A 60 -1.27 -15.96 12.49
C VAL A 60 -1.97 -17.12 11.78
N TRP A 61 -3.27 -17.25 12.01
CA TRP A 61 -4.11 -18.20 11.31
C TRP A 61 -4.18 -17.79 9.83
N ARG A 62 -3.87 -18.72 8.90
CA ARG A 62 -3.69 -18.43 7.47
C ARG A 62 -4.84 -17.59 6.87
N PRO A 63 -6.12 -17.87 7.16
CA PRO A 63 -7.24 -17.07 6.64
C PRO A 63 -7.26 -15.61 7.10
N ILE A 64 -6.75 -15.28 8.30
CA ILE A 64 -6.69 -13.90 8.80
C ILE A 64 -5.76 -13.04 7.93
N ALA A 65 -4.75 -13.64 7.32
CA ALA A 65 -3.85 -12.90 6.45
C ALA A 65 -4.56 -12.26 5.26
N TYR A 66 -5.64 -12.89 4.76
CA TYR A 66 -6.43 -12.36 3.64
C TYR A 66 -7.25 -11.14 4.03
N THR A 67 -7.62 -10.98 5.31
CA THR A 67 -8.30 -9.75 5.75
C THR A 67 -7.37 -8.54 5.67
N GLY A 68 -6.05 -8.77 5.64
CA GLY A 68 -5.06 -7.73 5.38
C GLY A 68 -5.20 -7.08 4.00
N LEU A 69 -5.88 -7.71 3.04
CA LEU A 69 -6.14 -7.14 1.71
C LEU A 69 -7.36 -6.21 1.68
N ILE A 70 -8.20 -6.22 2.71
CA ILE A 70 -9.42 -5.42 2.75
C ILE A 70 -9.10 -3.91 2.77
N PRO A 71 -8.20 -3.40 3.63
CA PRO A 71 -7.90 -1.97 3.68
C PRO A 71 -7.47 -1.35 2.35
N PRO A 72 -6.49 -1.88 1.59
CA PRO A 72 -6.14 -1.29 0.30
C PRO A 72 -7.32 -1.30 -0.67
N VAL A 73 -8.09 -2.39 -0.77
CA VAL A 73 -9.27 -2.40 -1.65
C VAL A 73 -10.30 -1.35 -1.24
N LEU A 74 -10.61 -1.23 0.05
CA LEU A 74 -11.60 -0.28 0.56
C LEU A 74 -11.19 1.18 0.32
N PHE A 75 -9.97 1.56 0.68
CA PHE A 75 -9.54 2.96 0.57
C PHE A 75 -9.17 3.38 -0.85
N HIS A 76 -9.16 2.46 -1.83
CA HIS A 76 -9.14 2.80 -3.25
C HIS A 76 -10.55 3.01 -3.83
N LEU A 77 -11.63 2.73 -3.09
CA LEU A 77 -12.98 3.08 -3.52
C LEU A 77 -13.16 4.61 -3.60
N PRO A 78 -13.81 5.15 -4.64
CA PRO A 78 -13.89 6.58 -4.91
C PRO A 78 -14.20 7.48 -3.70
N VAL A 79 -15.27 7.15 -2.98
CA VAL A 79 -15.76 7.95 -1.85
C VAL A 79 -14.82 7.84 -0.65
N LEU A 80 -14.33 6.64 -0.35
CA LEU A 80 -13.49 6.41 0.82
C LEU A 80 -12.09 7.01 0.66
N PHE A 81 -11.54 6.96 -0.55
CA PHE A 81 -10.29 7.64 -0.88
C PHE A 81 -10.38 9.15 -0.61
N VAL A 82 -11.45 9.79 -1.09
CA VAL A 82 -11.62 11.25 -0.89
C VAL A 82 -11.91 11.57 0.58
N TYR A 83 -12.70 10.75 1.28
CA TYR A 83 -12.95 10.95 2.71
C TYR A 83 -11.70 10.83 3.56
N SER A 84 -10.80 9.87 3.27
CA SER A 84 -9.56 9.76 4.04
C SER A 84 -8.59 10.92 3.82
N ALA A 85 -8.76 11.67 2.73
CA ALA A 85 -8.02 12.90 2.49
C ALA A 85 -8.60 14.15 3.19
N LEU A 86 -9.92 14.19 3.39
CA LEU A 86 -10.64 15.37 3.86
C LEU A 86 -10.89 15.39 5.36
N TYR A 87 -11.13 14.22 5.96
CA TYR A 87 -11.63 14.13 7.33
C TYR A 87 -10.65 13.39 8.23
N PRO A 88 -10.16 14.01 9.32
CA PRO A 88 -9.17 13.39 10.20
C PRO A 88 -9.57 12.03 10.77
N THR A 89 -10.86 11.80 11.03
CA THR A 89 -11.38 10.51 11.51
C THR A 89 -11.22 9.42 10.45
N TRP A 90 -11.50 9.74 9.19
CA TRP A 90 -11.31 8.83 8.06
C TRP A 90 -9.84 8.64 7.73
N THR A 91 -9.01 9.69 7.83
CA THR A 91 -7.55 9.59 7.72
C THR A 91 -6.99 8.63 8.76
N LEU A 92 -7.42 8.74 10.01
CA LEU A 92 -6.97 7.84 11.08
C LEU A 92 -7.40 6.39 10.83
N ALA A 93 -8.64 6.19 10.38
CA ALA A 93 -9.15 4.87 10.04
C ALA A 93 -8.36 4.24 8.88
N ASP A 94 -8.11 5.02 7.83
CA ASP A 94 -7.28 4.65 6.69
C ASP A 94 -5.88 4.24 7.15
N TYR A 95 -5.15 5.14 7.80
CA TYR A 95 -3.77 4.92 8.19
C TYR A 95 -3.61 3.72 9.14
N THR A 96 -4.51 3.61 10.12
CA THR A 96 -4.48 2.49 11.07
C THR A 96 -4.79 1.18 10.36
N SER A 97 -5.81 1.16 9.50
CA SER A 97 -6.21 -0.06 8.80
C SER A 97 -5.18 -0.49 7.75
N MET A 98 -4.53 0.44 7.04
CA MET A 98 -3.43 0.16 6.12
C MET A 98 -2.24 -0.49 6.84
N LEU A 99 -1.82 0.08 7.97
CA LEU A 99 -0.72 -0.46 8.76
C LEU A 99 -1.06 -1.85 9.32
N LEU A 100 -2.26 -2.02 9.90
CA LEU A 100 -2.72 -3.31 10.42
C LEU A 100 -2.92 -4.33 9.30
N GLY A 101 -3.47 -3.93 8.16
CA GLY A 101 -3.70 -4.79 7.02
C GLY A 101 -2.40 -5.33 6.45
N GLY A 102 -1.42 -4.45 6.26
CA GLY A 102 -0.05 -4.82 5.90
C GLY A 102 0.53 -5.80 6.90
N PHE A 103 0.40 -5.51 8.20
CA PHE A 103 0.89 -6.39 9.26
C PHE A 103 0.29 -7.81 9.21
N LEU A 104 -1.03 -7.92 9.06
CA LEU A 104 -1.72 -9.21 8.98
C LEU A 104 -1.28 -10.00 7.74
N LEU A 105 -1.19 -9.34 6.58
CA LEU A 105 -0.71 -9.97 5.35
C LEU A 105 0.73 -10.45 5.54
N GLY A 106 1.63 -9.56 5.98
CA GLY A 106 3.05 -9.86 6.22
C GLY A 106 3.27 -11.03 7.17
N ALA A 107 2.56 -11.05 8.29
CA ALA A 107 2.65 -12.13 9.27
C ALA A 107 2.12 -13.47 8.71
N GLY A 108 1.08 -13.41 7.89
CA GLY A 108 0.49 -14.58 7.24
C GLY A 108 1.29 -15.17 6.08
N LEU A 109 2.07 -14.36 5.37
CA LEU A 109 2.89 -14.78 4.23
C LEU A 109 3.84 -15.94 4.57
N LYS A 110 4.26 -16.09 5.84
CA LYS A 110 5.11 -17.23 6.27
C LYS A 110 4.43 -18.59 6.10
N ARG A 111 3.10 -18.63 6.16
CA ARG A 111 2.28 -19.85 6.16
C ARG A 111 1.53 -20.07 4.85
N MET A 112 1.55 -19.08 3.96
CA MET A 112 0.95 -19.19 2.64
C MET A 112 1.77 -20.13 1.75
N ARG A 113 1.04 -20.95 0.97
CA ARG A 113 1.59 -21.71 -0.14
C ARG A 113 2.12 -20.75 -1.20
N ILE A 114 3.07 -21.23 -2.01
CA ILE A 114 3.66 -20.40 -3.06
C ILE A 114 2.61 -19.86 -4.05
N LEU A 115 1.61 -20.68 -4.41
CA LEU A 115 0.51 -20.25 -5.27
C LEU A 115 -0.33 -19.14 -4.64
N GLU A 116 -0.62 -19.20 -3.33
CA GLU A 116 -1.35 -18.14 -2.63
C GLU A 116 -0.59 -16.80 -2.70
N LYS A 117 0.74 -16.83 -2.51
CA LYS A 117 1.61 -15.64 -2.63
C LYS A 117 1.61 -15.06 -4.03
N ILE A 118 1.77 -15.92 -5.05
CA ILE A 118 1.78 -15.51 -6.45
C ILE A 118 0.42 -14.90 -6.82
N THR A 119 -0.69 -15.54 -6.43
CA THR A 119 -2.02 -15.03 -6.72
C THR A 119 -2.24 -13.66 -6.10
N ILE A 120 -1.93 -13.46 -4.81
CA ILE A 120 -2.08 -12.16 -4.15
C ILE A 120 -1.20 -11.11 -4.86
N PHE A 121 0.04 -11.47 -5.18
CA PHE A 121 0.97 -10.58 -5.87
C PHE A 121 0.43 -10.14 -7.24
N VAL A 122 -0.05 -11.09 -8.05
CA VAL A 122 -0.62 -10.80 -9.38
C VAL A 122 -1.89 -9.96 -9.25
N LEU A 123 -2.79 -10.27 -8.31
CA LEU A 123 -4.02 -9.49 -8.10
C LEU A 123 -3.71 -8.06 -7.67
N TYR A 124 -2.74 -7.87 -6.78
CA TYR A 124 -2.23 -6.56 -6.39
C TYR A 124 -1.71 -5.76 -7.60
N MET A 125 -0.85 -6.38 -8.41
CA MET A 125 -0.30 -5.77 -9.61
C MET A 125 -1.39 -5.38 -10.62
N ILE A 126 -2.39 -6.24 -10.83
CA ILE A 126 -3.51 -5.96 -11.73
C ILE A 126 -4.36 -4.79 -11.20
N GLY A 127 -4.72 -4.79 -9.92
CA GLY A 127 -5.56 -3.76 -9.32
C GLY A 127 -4.97 -2.36 -9.50
N ASP A 128 -3.73 -2.18 -9.07
CA ASP A 128 -3.05 -0.88 -9.13
C ASP A 128 -2.75 -0.45 -10.58
N THR A 129 -2.41 -1.39 -11.46
CA THR A 129 -2.17 -1.09 -12.88
C THR A 129 -3.47 -0.67 -13.57
N LEU A 130 -4.59 -1.35 -13.32
CA LEU A 130 -5.88 -0.97 -13.88
C LEU A 130 -6.30 0.42 -13.41
N LEU A 131 -6.16 0.71 -12.11
CA LEU A 131 -6.44 2.03 -11.59
C LEU A 131 -5.53 3.10 -12.22
N ALA A 132 -4.22 2.86 -12.28
CA ALA A 132 -3.28 3.78 -12.91
C ALA A 132 -3.65 4.07 -14.38
N VAL A 133 -4.06 3.06 -15.15
CA VAL A 133 -4.53 3.25 -16.54
C VAL A 133 -5.76 4.18 -16.59
N LEU A 134 -6.76 3.96 -15.72
CA LEU A 134 -7.94 4.83 -15.65
C LEU A 134 -7.54 6.28 -15.35
N LEU A 135 -6.60 6.49 -14.43
CA LEU A 135 -6.13 7.81 -14.04
C LEU A 135 -5.33 8.50 -15.17
N VAL A 136 -4.45 7.79 -15.90
CA VAL A 136 -3.72 8.33 -17.06
C VAL A 136 -4.68 8.75 -18.17
N LEU A 137 -5.74 7.97 -18.42
CA LEU A 137 -6.75 8.29 -19.42
C LEU A 137 -7.65 9.47 -19.02
N GLY A 138 -7.45 10.04 -17.83
CA GLY A 138 -8.24 11.16 -17.33
C GLY A 138 -9.67 10.76 -16.95
N TYR A 139 -9.91 9.48 -16.65
CA TYR A 139 -11.20 9.07 -16.11
C TYR A 139 -11.34 9.61 -14.68
N PRO A 140 -12.40 10.36 -14.34
CA PRO A 140 -12.49 11.13 -13.10
C PRO A 140 -12.84 10.27 -11.88
N VAL A 141 -12.13 9.16 -11.65
CA VAL A 141 -12.42 8.15 -10.60
C VAL A 141 -12.70 8.80 -9.24
N TYR A 142 -11.87 9.77 -8.87
CA TYR A 142 -11.88 10.45 -7.57
C TYR A 142 -12.22 11.94 -7.68
N SER A 143 -12.72 12.40 -8.84
CA SER A 143 -12.93 13.82 -9.14
C SER A 143 -14.38 14.08 -9.58
N PRO A 144 -14.83 15.34 -9.58
CA PRO A 144 -16.08 15.69 -10.25
C PRO A 144 -16.01 15.31 -11.75
N PRO A 145 -17.10 14.81 -12.35
CA PRO A 145 -18.46 14.73 -11.78
C PRO A 145 -18.75 13.47 -10.94
N LEU A 146 -17.89 12.44 -10.95
CA LEU A 146 -18.18 11.16 -10.26
C LEU A 146 -18.17 11.30 -8.73
N VAL A 147 -17.24 12.10 -8.19
CA VAL A 147 -17.18 12.44 -6.77
C VAL A 147 -17.29 13.95 -6.60
N GLN A 148 -18.54 14.45 -6.50
CA GLN A 148 -18.83 15.88 -6.55
C GLN A 148 -18.16 16.72 -5.44
N PHE A 149 -18.00 16.14 -4.24
CA PHE A 149 -17.39 16.82 -3.10
C PHE A 149 -15.85 16.73 -3.08
N SER A 150 -15.25 16.07 -4.07
CA SER A 150 -13.81 15.91 -4.12
C SER A 150 -13.12 17.25 -4.41
N PRO A 151 -12.07 17.60 -3.63
CA PRO A 151 -11.26 18.79 -3.91
C PRO A 151 -10.28 18.54 -5.07
N PHE A 152 -10.16 17.30 -5.54
CA PHE A 152 -9.14 16.91 -6.49
C PHE A 152 -9.61 17.07 -7.92
N THR A 153 -8.74 17.64 -8.75
CA THR A 153 -8.93 17.70 -10.20
C THR A 153 -8.36 16.46 -10.87
N THR A 154 -8.94 16.07 -12.01
CA THR A 154 -8.45 14.92 -12.80
C THR A 154 -6.97 15.03 -13.14
N GLY A 155 -6.47 16.25 -13.40
CA GLY A 155 -5.06 16.48 -13.75
C GLY A 155 -4.08 16.14 -12.63
N GLN A 156 -4.47 16.23 -11.37
CA GLN A 156 -3.62 15.83 -10.23
C GLN A 156 -3.36 14.32 -10.21
N PHE A 157 -4.31 13.53 -10.74
CA PHE A 157 -4.18 12.07 -10.78
C PHE A 157 -3.22 11.57 -11.86
N TYR A 158 -2.75 12.40 -12.79
CA TYR A 158 -1.69 12.00 -13.71
C TYR A 158 -0.39 11.70 -12.96
N GLY A 159 -0.02 12.56 -11.99
CA GLY A 159 1.13 12.34 -11.12
C GLY A 159 0.98 11.05 -10.29
N VAL A 160 -0.21 10.83 -9.74
CA VAL A 160 -0.57 9.59 -9.04
C VAL A 160 -0.33 8.39 -9.93
N ALA A 161 -0.88 8.40 -11.14
CA ALA A 161 -0.81 7.28 -12.05
C ALA A 161 0.63 6.92 -12.46
N TYR A 162 1.46 7.92 -12.76
CA TYR A 162 2.86 7.71 -13.11
C TYR A 162 3.66 7.12 -11.95
N VAL A 163 3.44 7.62 -10.73
CA VAL A 163 4.12 7.10 -9.54
C VAL A 163 3.65 5.68 -9.22
N MET A 164 2.35 5.40 -9.29
CA MET A 164 1.82 4.04 -9.13
C MET A 164 2.47 3.09 -10.14
N PHE A 165 2.51 3.47 -11.42
CA PHE A 165 3.12 2.66 -12.47
C PHE A 165 4.61 2.39 -12.19
N LEU A 166 5.36 3.41 -11.76
CA LEU A 166 6.77 3.29 -11.42
C LEU A 166 6.98 2.35 -10.22
N ILE A 167 6.19 2.50 -9.16
CA ILE A 167 6.29 1.63 -7.97
C ILE A 167 5.96 0.19 -8.36
N MET A 168 4.85 -0.05 -9.07
CA MET A 168 4.42 -1.38 -9.48
C MET A 168 5.49 -2.07 -10.33
N ASN A 169 6.01 -1.39 -11.35
CA ASN A 169 7.06 -1.96 -12.21
C ASN A 169 8.36 -2.22 -11.43
N SER A 170 8.76 -1.32 -10.54
CA SER A 170 9.95 -1.51 -9.71
C SER A 170 9.82 -2.75 -8.83
N VAL A 171 8.65 -2.97 -8.23
CA VAL A 171 8.35 -4.16 -7.44
C VAL A 171 8.36 -5.41 -8.32
N LEU A 172 7.70 -5.37 -9.48
CA LEU A 172 7.65 -6.49 -10.42
C LEU A 172 9.04 -6.93 -10.88
N PHE A 173 9.84 -6.00 -11.38
CA PHE A 173 11.21 -6.29 -11.82
C PHE A 173 12.11 -6.72 -10.66
N GLY A 174 11.91 -6.16 -9.47
CA GLY A 174 12.62 -6.59 -8.27
C GLY A 174 12.33 -8.05 -7.90
N VAL A 175 11.06 -8.46 -7.91
CA VAL A 175 10.63 -9.83 -7.62
C VAL A 175 11.11 -10.79 -8.71
N ILE A 176 10.89 -10.45 -9.99
CA ILE A 176 11.33 -11.25 -11.13
C ILE A 176 12.86 -11.43 -11.10
N GLY A 177 13.60 -10.35 -10.95
CA GLY A 177 15.07 -10.38 -10.88
C GLY A 177 15.59 -11.22 -9.71
N TYR A 178 14.96 -11.14 -8.55
CA TYR A 178 15.30 -11.99 -7.41
C TYR A 178 15.05 -13.48 -7.69
N VAL A 179 13.91 -13.81 -8.31
CA VAL A 179 13.59 -15.20 -8.69
C VAL A 179 14.57 -15.74 -9.72
N PHE A 180 14.84 -14.98 -10.79
CA PHE A 180 15.83 -15.37 -11.81
C PHE A 180 17.21 -15.59 -11.20
N LYS A 181 17.69 -14.67 -10.36
CA LYS A 181 18.97 -14.83 -9.66
C LYS A 181 19.03 -16.14 -8.88
N LYS A 182 17.95 -16.50 -8.19
CA LYS A 182 17.87 -17.74 -7.40
C LYS A 182 17.80 -19.01 -8.25
N LEU A 183 17.28 -18.91 -9.48
CA LEU A 183 17.25 -20.04 -10.43
C LEU A 183 18.61 -20.25 -11.12
N LEU A 184 19.40 -19.19 -11.27
CA LEU A 184 20.71 -19.23 -11.91
C LEU A 184 21.87 -19.53 -10.94
N SER A 185 21.63 -19.45 -9.63
CA SER A 185 22.59 -19.77 -8.56
C SER A 185 22.40 -21.19 -8.03
#